data_AF-A0A0Q4YSY4-F1
#
_entry.id   AF-A0A0Q4YSY4-F1
#
_cell.length_a   1.000
_cell.length_b   1.000
_cell.length_c   1.000
_cell.angle_alpha   90.00
_cell.angle_beta   90.00
_cell.angle_gamma   90.00
#
_symmetry.space_group_name_H-M   'P 1'
#
loop_
_entity.id
_entity.type
_entity.pdbx_description
1 polymer ?
#
loop_
_entity_poly.entity_id
_entity_poly.type
_entity_poly.pdbx_seq_one_letter_code
_entity_poly.pdbx_strand_id
1 'polypeptide(L)' 'MVQAVLDTLRAGIATEEAAASELAALADTMRGSQHGTAAAILTTSRNHAIKALALRGRRAALLAEYGLDAD' A
#
# COMPACT_ATOMS: atom_id res chain seq x y z
N MET A 1 14.21 1.01 19.38
CA MET A 1 13.78 2.13 18.51
C MET A 1 13.55 1.65 17.08
N VAL A 2 14.53 0.99 16.44
CA VAL A 2 14.37 0.44 15.08
C VAL A 2 13.17 -0.51 14.93
N GLN A 3 12.92 -1.39 15.92
CA GLN A 3 11.78 -2.31 15.86
C GLN A 3 10.42 -1.59 15.78
N ALA A 4 10.22 -0.54 16.59
CA ALA A 4 8.99 0.24 16.54
C ALA A 4 8.78 0.95 15.19
N VAL A 5 9.87 1.35 14.52
CA VAL A 5 9.82 1.89 13.15
C VAL A 5 9.44 0.80 12.16
N LEU A 6 10.03 -0.39 12.26
CA LEU A 6 9.69 -1.55 11.41
C LEU A 6 8.23 -1.97 11.59
N ASP A 7 7.71 -1.96 12.82
CA ASP A 7 6.31 -2.25 13.14
C ASP A 7 5.38 -1.19 12.54
N THR A 8 5.75 0.09 12.65
CA THR A 8 5.00 1.20 12.04
C THR A 8 4.97 1.06 10.52
N LEU A 9 6.10 0.72 9.90
CA LEU A 9 6.17 0.47 8.46
C LEU A 9 5.30 -0.74 8.06
N ARG A 10 5.29 -1.82 8.84
CA ARG A 10 4.44 -2.99 8.61
C ARG A 10 2.96 -2.64 8.66
N ALA A 11 2.54 -1.89 9.68
CA ALA A 11 1.15 -1.41 9.79
C ALA A 11 0.77 -0.46 8.65
N GLY A 12 1.68 0.44 8.26
CA GLY A 12 1.49 1.35 7.13
C GLY A 12 1.36 0.60 5.80
N ILE A 13 2.19 -0.41 5.55
CA ILE A 13 2.07 -1.28 4.37
C ILE A 13 0.69 -1.92 4.33
N ALA A 14 0.27 -2.58 5.41
CA ALA A 14 -1.03 -3.24 5.47
C ALA A 14 -2.20 -2.27 5.20
N THR A 15 -2.11 -1.05 5.73
CA THR A 15 -3.13 -0.01 5.53
C THR A 15 -3.21 0.43 4.06
N GLU A 16 -2.06 0.72 3.44
CA GLU A 16 -2.01 1.15 2.04
C GLU A 16 -2.46 0.03 1.09
N GLU A 17 -2.17 -1.23 1.40
CA GLU A 17 -2.65 -2.37 0.62
C GLU A 17 -4.15 -2.60 0.74
N ALA A 18 -4.70 -2.51 1.95
CA ALA A 18 -6.13 -2.60 2.17
C ALA A 18 -6.86 -1.51 1.38
N ALA A 19 -6.39 -0.26 1.48
CA ALA A 19 -6.95 0.87 0.73
C ALA A 19 -6.85 0.64 -0.80
N ALA A 20 -5.72 0.15 -1.30
CA ALA A 20 -5.55 -0.17 -2.71
C ALA A 20 -6.58 -1.22 -3.18
N SER A 21 -6.75 -2.30 -2.41
CA SER A 21 -7.68 -3.39 -2.71
C SER A 21 -9.15 -2.94 -2.66
N GLU A 22 -9.53 -2.21 -1.61
CA GLU A 22 -10.90 -1.71 -1.43
C GLU A 22 -11.29 -0.74 -2.55
N LEU A 23 -10.40 0.18 -2.92
CA LEU A 23 -10.64 1.12 -4.02
C LEU A 23 -10.71 0.40 -5.37
N ALA A 24 -9.87 -0.62 -5.60
CA ALA A 24 -9.95 -1.41 -6.83
C ALA A 24 -11.31 -2.12 -6.95
N ALA A 25 -11.77 -2.75 -5.86
CA ALA A 25 -13.08 -3.40 -5.80
C ALA A 25 -14.21 -2.38 -6.04
N LEU A 26 -14.15 -1.22 -5.39
CA LEU A 26 -15.13 -0.14 -5.59
C LEU A 26 -15.18 0.31 -7.06
N ALA A 27 -14.02 0.52 -7.69
CA ALA A 27 -13.99 0.92 -9.09
C ALA A 27 -14.60 -0.13 -10.02
N ASP A 28 -14.39 -1.42 -9.74
CA ASP A 28 -14.97 -2.50 -10.52
C ASP A 28 -16.50 -2.53 -10.40
N THR A 29 -17.06 -2.26 -9.21
CA THR A 29 -18.52 -2.12 -9.04
C THR A 29 -19.11 -0.96 -9.84
N MET A 30 -18.35 0.14 -9.99
CA MET A 30 -18.81 1.36 -10.67
C MET A 30 -18.56 1.35 -12.18
N ARG A 31 -17.77 0.39 -12.70
CA ARG A 31 -17.30 0.35 -14.09
C ARG A 31 -18.43 0.36 -15.12
N GLY A 32 -19.56 -0.27 -14.81
CA GLY A 32 -20.71 -0.36 -15.71
C GLY A 32 -21.60 0.89 -15.77
N SER A 33 -21.59 1.72 -14.72
CA SER A 33 -22.50 2.87 -14.59
C SER A 33 -21.81 4.23 -14.65
N GLN A 34 -20.54 4.32 -14.22
CA GLN A 34 -19.83 5.59 -14.02
C GLN A 34 -18.35 5.44 -14.39
N HIS A 35 -18.07 5.26 -15.68
CA HIS A 35 -16.73 4.95 -16.17
C HIS A 35 -15.66 5.98 -15.75
N GLY A 36 -15.96 7.27 -15.82
CA GLY A 36 -15.04 8.34 -15.40
C GLY A 36 -14.69 8.28 -13.91
N THR A 37 -15.69 8.07 -13.06
CA THR A 37 -15.51 7.89 -11.61
C THR A 37 -14.70 6.63 -11.31
N ALA A 38 -15.00 5.51 -11.99
CA ALA A 38 -14.24 4.27 -11.84
C ALA A 38 -12.76 4.44 -12.20
N ALA A 39 -12.45 5.18 -13.29
CA ALA A 39 -11.07 5.46 -13.69
C ALA A 39 -10.31 6.31 -12.65
N ALA A 40 -10.98 7.31 -12.05
CA ALA A 40 -10.41 8.11 -10.98
C ALA A 40 -10.12 7.27 -9.73
N ILE A 41 -11.06 6.40 -9.34
CA ILE A 41 -10.88 5.49 -8.19
C ILE A 41 -9.74 4.49 -8.45
N LEU A 42 -9.63 3.92 -9.65
CA LEU A 42 -8.50 3.04 -10.02
C LEU A 42 -7.16 3.77 -9.96
N THR A 43 -7.13 5.05 -10.33
CA THR A 43 -5.92 5.87 -10.23
C THR A 43 -5.51 6.04 -8.76
N THR A 44 -6.47 6.32 -7.88
CA THR A 44 -6.21 6.41 -6.43
C THR A 44 -5.78 5.06 -5.85
N SER A 45 -6.42 3.95 -6.23
CA SER A 45 -6.02 2.58 -5.84
C SER A 45 -4.55 2.32 -6.20
N ARG A 46 -4.13 2.65 -7.44
CA ARG A 46 -2.73 2.50 -7.86
C ARG A 46 -1.77 3.35 -7.04
N ASN A 47 -2.16 4.57 -6.67
CA ASN A 47 -1.32 5.42 -5.83
C ASN A 47 -1.08 4.79 -4.44
N HIS A 48 -2.10 4.17 -3.84
CA HIS A 48 -1.95 3.42 -2.59
C HIS A 48 -1.03 2.19 -2.76
N ALA A 49 -1.17 1.44 -3.85
CA ALA A 49 -0.28 0.32 -4.15
C ALA A 49 1.19 0.77 -4.30
N ILE A 50 1.44 1.91 -4.96
CA ILE A 50 2.78 2.49 -5.11
C ILE A 50 3.35 2.91 -3.75
N LYS A 51 2.52 3.51 -2.87
CA LYS A 51 2.94 3.86 -1.51
C LYS A 51 3.29 2.62 -0.69
N ALA A 52 2.47 1.56 -0.74
CA ALA A 52 2.76 0.29 -0.08
C ALA A 52 4.12 -0.28 -0.55
N LEU A 53 4.38 -0.25 -1.86
CA LEU A 53 5.67 -0.68 -2.42
C LEU A 53 6.84 0.17 -1.91
N ALA A 54 6.69 1.49 -1.86
CA ALA A 54 7.71 2.38 -1.32
C ALA A 54 8.00 2.11 0.16
N LEU A 55 6.96 1.84 0.97
CA LEU A 55 7.12 1.48 2.38
C LEU A 55 7.82 0.13 2.55
N ARG A 56 7.53 -0.86 1.69
CA ARG A 56 8.28 -2.12 1.66
C ARG A 56 9.75 -1.92 1.35
N GLY A 57 10.07 -1.08 0.37
CA GLY A 57 11.45 -0.75 0.03
C GLY A 57 12.19 -0.13 1.23
N ARG A 58 11.53 0.80 1.95
CA ARG A 58 12.08 1.39 3.18
C ARG A 58 12.27 0.36 4.30
N ARG A 59 11.29 -0.54 4.52
CA ARG A 59 11.41 -1.62 5.51
C ARG A 59 12.57 -2.54 5.17
N ALA A 60 12.70 -2.95 3.91
CA ALA A 60 13.79 -3.80 3.46
C ALA A 60 15.17 -3.14 3.64
N ALA A 61 15.28 -1.84 3.32
CA ALA A 61 16.51 -1.09 3.52
C ALA A 61 16.91 -1.03 5.00
N LEU A 62 15.96 -0.79 5.91
CA LEU A 62 16.20 -0.79 7.35
C LEU A 62 16.61 -2.18 7.87
N LEU A 63 15.93 -3.24 7.43
CA LEU A 63 16.32 -4.62 7.82
C LEU A 63 17.76 -4.93 7.41
N ALA A 64 18.15 -4.57 6.19
CA ALA A 64 19.50 -4.75 5.69
C ALA A 64 20.54 -3.88 6.45
N GLU A 65 20.21 -2.63 6.74
CA GLU A 65 21.09 -1.70 7.47
C GLU A 65 21.42 -2.20 8.89
N TYR A 66 20.45 -2.81 9.57
CA TYR A 66 20.60 -3.28 10.94
C TYR A 66 20.91 -4.78 11.06
N GLY A 67 21.06 -5.51 9.94
CA GLY A 67 21.32 -6.94 9.95
C GLY A 67 20.20 -7.76 10.58
N LEU A 68 18.94 -7.31 10.41
CA LEU A 68 17.75 -7.94 10.97
C LEU A 68 17.04 -8.78 9.91
N ASP A 69 16.44 -9.89 10.34
CA ASP A 69 15.66 -10.74 9.46
C ASP A 69 14.26 -10.18 9.21
N ALA A 70 13.72 -10.47 8.03
CA ALA A 70 12.33 -10.20 7.74
C ALA A 70 11.46 -11.26 8.43
N ASP A 71 11.01 -10.96 9.64
CA ASP A 71 9.92 -11.69 10.32
C ASP A 71 8.70 -11.89 9.41
#